data_AF-H1FSR8-F1
#
_entry.id   AF-H1FSR8-F1
#
_cell.length_a   1.000
_cell.length_b   1.000
_cell.length_c   1.000
_cell.angle_alpha   90.00
_cell.angle_beta   90.00
_cell.angle_gamma   90.00
#
_symmetry.space_group_name_H-M   'P 1'
#
loop_
_entity.id
_entity.type
_entity.pdbx_description
1 polymer ?
#
loop_
_entity_poly.entity_id
_entity_poly.type
_entity_poly.pdbx_seq_one_letter_code
_entity_poly.pdbx_strand_id
1 'polypeptide(L)' 'MNSRKQQLIEDIQNLLNSYDSENTTSINPDLLEFMDDNTLINIIDSLLNQKEESKETDIAWLEQFKKYDI' A
#
# COMPACT_ATOMS: atom_id res chain seq x y z
N MET A 1 -8.76 -15.26 -8.77
CA MET A 1 -8.96 -14.87 -7.37
C MET A 1 -7.58 -14.61 -6.81
N ASN A 2 -7.21 -13.35 -6.58
CA ASN A 2 -5.96 -13.02 -5.90
C ASN A 2 -6.14 -13.29 -4.40
N SER A 3 -5.10 -13.81 -3.74
CA SER A 3 -5.11 -13.97 -2.29
C SER A 3 -5.09 -12.60 -1.61
N ARG A 4 -5.58 -12.51 -0.35
CA ARG A 4 -5.50 -11.27 0.45
C ARG A 4 -4.08 -10.68 0.44
N LYS A 5 -3.07 -11.55 0.57
CA LYS A 5 -1.66 -11.16 0.53
C LYS A 5 -1.25 -10.52 -0.81
N GLN A 6 -1.70 -11.09 -1.93
CA GLN A 6 -1.44 -10.52 -3.26
C GLN A 6 -2.08 -9.14 -3.43
N GLN A 7 -3.29 -8.95 -2.89
CA GLN A 7 -3.96 -7.64 -2.90
C GLN A 7 -3.15 -6.62 -2.10
N LEU A 8 -2.70 -6.97 -0.89
CA LEU A 8 -1.85 -6.09 -0.07
C LEU A 8 -0.54 -5.72 -0.77
N ILE A 9 0.08 -6.64 -1.51
CA ILE A 9 1.31 -6.35 -2.27
C ILE A 9 1.03 -5.39 -3.45
N GLU A 10 -0.04 -5.62 -4.20
CA GLU A 10 -0.48 -4.72 -5.28
C GLU A 10 -0.78 -3.31 -4.74
N ASP A 11 -1.44 -3.25 -3.59
CA ASP A 11 -1.78 -2.05 -2.85
C ASP A 11 -0.53 -1.23 -2.45
N ILE A 12 0.51 -1.89 -1.91
CA ILE A 12 1.81 -1.25 -1.58
C ILE A 12 2.48 -0.71 -2.86
N GLN A 13 2.47 -1.48 -3.95
CA GLN A 13 3.09 -1.03 -5.21
C GLN A 13 2.37 0.20 -5.78
N ASN A 14 1.04 0.19 -5.77
CA ASN A 14 0.23 1.32 -6.21
C ASN A 14 0.49 2.56 -5.34
N LEU A 15 0.66 2.38 -4.04
CA LEU A 15 1.03 3.45 -3.11
C LEU A 15 2.34 4.12 -3.49
N LEU A 16 3.41 3.33 -3.62
CA LEU A 16 4.73 3.83 -4.00
C LEU A 16 4.69 4.59 -5.33
N ASN A 17 3.91 4.10 -6.28
CA ASN A 17 3.76 4.71 -7.60
C ASN A 17 2.83 5.94 -7.61
N SER A 18 2.06 6.16 -6.55
CA SER A 18 1.19 7.34 -6.43
C SER A 18 1.95 8.60 -6.01
N TYR A 19 3.18 8.46 -5.51
CA TYR A 19 3.99 9.58 -5.03
C TYR A 19 4.64 10.39 -6.15
N ASP A 20 5.01 9.74 -7.25
CA ASP A 20 5.69 10.39 -8.36
C ASP A 20 5.35 9.70 -9.69
N SER A 21 4.81 10.47 -10.64
CA SER A 21 4.41 9.94 -11.95
C SER A 21 5.61 9.58 -12.84
N GLU A 22 6.80 10.06 -12.50
CA GLU A 22 8.02 9.82 -13.27
C GLU A 22 8.83 8.62 -12.74
N ASN A 23 8.67 8.28 -11.46
CA ASN A 23 9.41 7.19 -10.81
C ASN A 23 8.48 6.06 -10.39
N THR A 24 8.32 5.07 -11.27
CA THR A 24 7.56 3.86 -10.95
C THR A 24 8.46 2.82 -10.28
N THR A 25 8.04 2.36 -9.11
CA THR A 25 8.53 1.20 -8.40
C THR A 25 7.76 -0.04 -8.84
N SER A 26 8.48 -1.07 -9.27
CA SER A 26 7.96 -2.42 -9.38
C SER A 26 8.42 -3.21 -8.17
N ILE A 27 7.46 -3.68 -7.37
CA ILE A 27 7.76 -4.59 -6.27
C ILE A 27 7.91 -5.99 -6.85
N ASN A 28 8.94 -6.71 -6.42
CA ASN A 28 8.98 -8.14 -6.64
C ASN A 28 8.09 -8.82 -5.57
N PRO A 29 6.94 -9.40 -5.92
CA PRO A 29 6.03 -10.02 -4.95
C PRO A 29 6.68 -11.17 -4.17
N ASP A 30 7.68 -11.85 -4.75
CA ASP A 30 8.43 -12.93 -4.08
C ASP A 30 9.23 -12.41 -2.86
N LEU A 31 9.56 -11.12 -2.82
CA LEU A 31 10.21 -10.49 -1.66
C LEU A 31 9.25 -10.30 -0.49
N LEU A 32 7.95 -10.16 -0.77
CA LEU A 32 6.92 -9.87 0.22
C LEU A 32 6.06 -11.10 0.56
N GLU A 33 6.16 -12.18 -0.21
CA GLU A 33 5.42 -13.43 0.01
C GLU A 33 5.64 -14.01 1.42
N PHE A 34 6.84 -13.83 1.97
CA PHE A 34 7.22 -14.31 3.31
C PHE A 34 6.75 -13.40 4.45
N MET A 35 6.32 -12.18 4.16
CA MET A 35 5.76 -11.29 5.17
C MET A 35 4.35 -11.74 5.54
N ASP A 36 4.00 -11.63 6.82
CA ASP A 36 2.62 -11.83 7.26
C ASP A 36 1.74 -10.65 6.87
N ASP A 37 0.43 -10.88 6.84
CA ASP A 37 -0.55 -9.88 6.41
C ASP A 37 -0.50 -8.61 7.29
N ASN A 38 -0.19 -8.72 8.59
CA ASN A 38 -0.10 -7.54 9.46
C ASN A 38 1.13 -6.69 9.14
N THR A 39 2.27 -7.33 8.83
CA THR A 39 3.46 -6.61 8.37
C THR A 39 3.16 -5.83 7.09
N LEU A 40 2.44 -6.42 6.14
CA LEU A 40 2.04 -5.75 4.90
C LEU A 40 1.08 -4.59 5.16
N ILE A 41 0.09 -4.76 6.04
CA ILE A 41 -0.83 -3.69 6.46
C ILE A 41 -0.05 -2.54 7.11
N ASN A 42 0.89 -2.82 8.01
CA ASN A 42 1.72 -1.79 8.65
C ASN A 42 2.57 -1.00 7.65
N ILE A 43 3.03 -1.64 6.57
CA ILE A 43 3.74 -0.95 5.48
C ILE A 43 2.79 0.01 4.77
N ILE A 44 1.57 -0.44 4.42
CA ILE A 44 0.53 0.40 3.81
C ILE A 44 0.25 1.62 4.69
N ASP A 45 0.03 1.42 5.99
CA ASP A 45 -0.24 2.51 6.94
C ASP A 45 0.94 3.49 7.05
N SER A 46 2.17 2.98 7.08
CA SER A 46 3.38 3.81 7.12
C SER A 46 3.52 4.66 5.85
N LEU A 47 3.24 4.06 4.68
CA LEU A 47 3.24 4.75 3.39
C LEU A 47 2.10 5.75 3.30
N LEU A 48 0.98 5.53 3.97
CA LEU A 48 -0.13 6.47 4.01
C LEU A 48 0.17 7.69 4.88
N ASN A 49 0.68 7.46 6.09
CA ASN A 49 1.04 8.53 7.02
C ASN A 49 2.12 9.44 6.42
N GLN A 50 3.12 8.86 5.74
CA GLN A 50 4.13 9.65 5.02
C GLN A 50 3.52 10.55 3.94
N LYS A 51 2.40 10.14 3.32
CA LYS A 51 1.70 10.90 2.27
C LYS A 51 0.95 12.07 2.88
N GLU A 52 0.23 11.81 3.97
CA GLU A 52 -0.51 12.82 4.73
C GLU A 52 0.42 13.90 5.30
N GLU A 53 1.60 13.53 5.80
CA GLU A 53 2.62 14.50 6.23
C GLU A 53 3.19 15.33 5.06
N SER A 54 3.21 14.76 3.85
CA SER A 54 3.83 15.37 2.68
C SER A 54 2.90 16.29 1.88
N LYS A 55 1.59 16.02 1.85
CA LYS A 55 0.57 16.87 1.21
C LYS A 55 -0.77 16.66 1.93
N GLU A 56 -1.44 17.73 2.35
CA GLU A 56 -2.87 17.70 2.68
C GLU A 56 -3.66 17.14 1.47
N THR A 57 -4.03 15.85 1.44
CA THR A 57 -5.05 15.17 0.58
C THR A 57 -4.72 13.66 0.50
N ASP A 58 -5.63 12.68 0.50
CA ASP A 58 -7.00 12.55 0.00
C ASP A 58 -7.74 11.51 0.87
N ILE A 59 -8.70 11.95 1.69
CA ILE A 59 -9.50 11.06 2.58
C ILE A 59 -10.18 9.93 1.78
N ALA A 60 -10.61 10.21 0.54
CA ALA A 60 -11.28 9.23 -0.31
C ALA A 60 -10.37 8.04 -0.71
N TRP A 61 -9.07 8.27 -0.81
CA TRP A 61 -8.10 7.22 -1.12
C TRP A 61 -7.88 6.32 0.11
N LEU A 62 -7.72 6.91 1.29
CA LEU A 62 -7.59 6.21 2.58
C LEU A 62 -8.78 5.28 2.88
N GLU A 63 -10.00 5.73 2.58
CA GLU A 63 -11.22 4.95 2.79
C GLU A 63 -11.30 3.68 1.93
N GLN A 64 -10.52 3.58 0.84
CA GLN A 64 -10.45 2.35 0.03
C GLN A 64 -9.64 1.24 0.71
N PHE A 65 -8.66 1.60 1.55
CA PHE A 65 -7.77 0.66 2.26
C PHE A 65 -8.31 0.29 3.65
N LYS A 66 -9.12 1.15 4.28
CA LYS A 66 -9.80 0.80 5.56
C LYS A 66 -10.80 -0.36 5.46
N LYS A 67 -11.12 -0.86 4.25
CA LYS A 67 -11.99 -2.03 4.07
C LYS A 67 -11.42 -3.35 4.63
N TYR A 68 -10.17 -3.35 5.08
CA TYR A 68 -9.51 -4.53 5.64
C TYR A 68 -9.63 -4.68 7.16
N ASP A 69 -10.28 -3.73 7.87
CA ASP A 69 -10.64 -3.87 9.29
C ASP A 69 -11.74 -4.95 9.43
N ILE A 70 -11.37 -6.12 9.97
CA ILE A 70 -12.26 -7.24 10.35
C ILE A 70 -12.07 -7.53 11.82
#